data_AF-V7ELS9-F1
#
_entry.id   AF-V7ELS9-F1
#
_cell.length_a   1.000
_cell.length_b   1.000
_cell.length_c   1.000
_cell.angle_alpha   90.00
_cell.angle_beta   90.00
_cell.angle_gamma   90.00
#
_symmetry.space_group_name_H-M   'P 1'
#
loop_
_entity.id
_entity.type
_entity.pdbx_description
1 polymer ?
#
loop_
_entity_poly.entity_id
_entity_poly.type
_entity_poly.pdbx_seq_one_letter_code
_entity_poly.pdbx_strand_id
1 'polypeptide(L)'
;MRLWPILALLATPALAETQVQNLTYTCDRDVAVPVVYVNADDTSLAILQVEGRQILLYTEPAASGARYGWPSDGSNYVWWTKGDAATLYWKDGAAGTETALLSCMAG
;
A
#
# COMPACT_ATOMS: atom_id res chain seq x y z
N MET A 1 20.20 -41.77 39.34
CA MET A 1 20.62 -40.99 38.15
C MET A 1 19.40 -40.84 37.24
N ARG A 2 18.70 -39.69 37.26
CA ARG A 2 17.55 -39.45 36.36
C ARG A 2 18.04 -38.56 35.21
N LEU A 3 18.15 -39.13 34.01
CA LEU A 3 18.40 -38.37 32.79
C LEU A 3 17.11 -37.63 32.41
N TRP A 4 17.21 -36.31 32.25
CA TRP A 4 16.13 -35.46 31.76
C TRP A 4 16.34 -35.24 30.25
N PRO A 5 15.32 -35.43 29.39
CA PRO A 5 15.49 -35.22 27.96
C PRO A 5 15.55 -33.73 27.67
N ILE A 6 16.61 -33.30 26.99
CA ILE A 6 16.70 -31.96 26.42
C ILE A 6 15.74 -31.93 25.24
N LEU A 7 14.60 -31.27 25.41
CA LEU A 7 13.68 -30.96 24.31
C LEU A 7 14.34 -29.89 23.45
N ALA A 8 14.94 -30.29 22.34
CA ALA A 8 15.49 -29.36 21.36
C ALA A 8 14.33 -28.66 20.63
N LEU A 9 14.17 -27.36 20.90
CA LEU A 9 13.22 -26.51 20.19
C LEU A 9 13.82 -26.18 18.81
N LEU A 10 13.37 -26.88 17.77
CA LEU A 10 13.74 -26.57 16.39
C LEU A 10 13.05 -25.25 16.00
N ALA A 11 13.81 -24.16 15.91
CA ALA A 11 13.32 -22.92 15.33
C ALA A 11 13.11 -23.13 13.82
N THR A 12 11.86 -23.20 13.38
CA THR A 12 11.53 -23.14 11.96
C THR A 12 11.77 -21.73 11.45
N PRO A 13 12.51 -21.53 10.34
CA PRO A 13 12.58 -20.21 9.72
C PRO A 13 11.16 -19.82 9.29
N ALA A 14 10.70 -18.64 9.72
CA ALA A 14 9.52 -18.04 9.14
C ALA A 14 9.90 -17.65 7.70
N LEU A 15 9.44 -18.43 6.72
CA LEU A 15 9.43 -17.98 5.34
C LEU A 15 8.44 -16.83 5.30
N ALA A 16 8.93 -15.63 5.07
CA ALA A 16 8.07 -14.48 4.99
C ALA A 16 7.32 -14.54 3.65
N GLU A 17 5.99 -14.59 3.75
CA GLU A 17 5.10 -14.86 2.63
C GLU A 17 4.69 -13.53 2.00
N THR A 18 4.82 -13.41 0.68
CA THR A 18 4.30 -12.25 -0.04
C THR A 18 2.77 -12.29 -0.01
N GLN A 19 2.16 -11.31 0.63
CA GLN A 19 0.70 -11.18 0.69
C GLN A 19 0.20 -10.32 -0.47
N VAL A 20 -0.83 -10.80 -1.17
CA VAL A 20 -1.54 -10.04 -2.21
C VAL A 20 -3.00 -9.85 -1.77
N GLN A 21 -3.49 -8.61 -1.83
CA GLN A 21 -4.86 -8.26 -1.49
C GLN A 21 -5.48 -7.41 -2.60
N ASN A 22 -6.68 -7.78 -3.03
CA ASN A 22 -7.46 -7.01 -3.99
C ASN A 22 -8.59 -6.30 -3.24
N LEU A 23 -8.73 -4.99 -3.45
CA LEU A 23 -9.80 -4.19 -2.86
C LEU A 23 -10.33 -3.21 -3.92
N THR A 24 -11.63 -2.94 -3.90
CA THR A 24 -12.21 -1.89 -4.76
C THR A 24 -12.74 -0.78 -3.87
N TYR A 25 -12.29 0.44 -4.14
CA TYR A 25 -12.79 1.62 -3.47
C TYR A 25 -13.90 2.27 -4.30
N THR A 26 -14.93 2.77 -3.62
CA THR A 26 -15.90 3.68 -4.22
C THR A 26 -15.47 5.10 -3.88
N CYS A 27 -15.21 5.90 -4.90
CA CYS A 27 -14.76 7.28 -4.77
C CYS A 27 -15.86 8.27 -5.11
N ASP A 28 -15.60 9.54 -4.83
CA ASP A 28 -16.44 10.65 -5.27
C ASP A 28 -16.78 10.53 -6.76
N ARG A 29 -17.98 11.00 -7.13
CA ARG A 29 -18.53 10.89 -8.50
C ARG A 29 -18.76 9.45 -8.95
N ASP A 30 -18.99 8.53 -8.00
CA ASP A 30 -19.28 7.12 -8.22
C ASP A 30 -18.19 6.38 -9.01
N VAL A 31 -16.94 6.84 -8.90
CA VAL A 31 -15.79 6.23 -9.57
C VAL A 31 -15.34 5.01 -8.76
N ALA A 32 -15.34 3.84 -9.39
CA ALA A 32 -14.74 2.64 -8.80
C ALA A 32 -13.24 2.61 -9.09
N VAL A 33 -12.43 2.43 -8.04
CA VAL A 33 -10.96 2.29 -8.14
C VAL A 33 -10.55 0.92 -7.59
N PRO A 34 -10.33 -0.06 -8.47
CA PRO A 34 -9.68 -1.31 -8.11
C PRO A 34 -8.22 -1.07 -7.72
N VAL A 35 -7.80 -1.64 -6.59
CA VAL A 35 -6.44 -1.58 -6.07
C VAL A 35 -5.96 -2.99 -5.72
N VAL A 36 -4.76 -3.33 -6.15
CA VAL A 36 -4.04 -4.51 -5.69
C VAL A 36 -2.91 -4.05 -4.77
N TYR A 37 -2.96 -4.47 -3.52
CA TYR A 37 -1.88 -4.31 -2.57
C TYR A 37 -0.99 -5.55 -2.59
N VAL A 38 0.31 -5.35 -2.69
CA VAL A 38 1.31 -6.41 -2.56
C VAL A 38 2.21 -6.05 -1.40
N ASN A 39 2.21 -6.85 -0.35
CA ASN A 39 3.07 -6.68 0.81
C ASN A 39 4.14 -7.79 0.78
N ALA A 40 5.38 -7.41 0.56
CA ALA A 40 6.55 -8.26 0.70
C ALA A 40 7.42 -7.74 1.86
N ASP A 41 8.49 -8.46 2.19
CA ASP A 41 9.32 -8.19 3.37
C ASP A 41 9.94 -6.79 3.34
N ASP A 42 10.50 -6.42 2.19
CA ASP A 42 11.28 -5.20 2.04
C ASP A 42 10.46 -4.02 1.52
N THR A 43 9.28 -4.28 0.95
CA THR A 43 8.47 -3.24 0.33
C THR A 43 7.00 -3.62 0.21
N SER A 44 6.17 -2.59 0.10
CA SER A 44 4.76 -2.73 -0.21
C SER A 44 4.42 -1.90 -1.44
N LEU A 45 3.53 -2.41 -2.26
CA LEU A 45 3.11 -1.81 -3.53
C LEU A 45 1.60 -1.60 -3.52
N ALA A 46 1.14 -0.54 -4.17
CA ALA A 46 -0.25 -0.34 -4.54
C ALA A 46 -0.35 -0.19 -6.06
N ILE A 47 -1.14 -1.05 -6.69
CA ILE A 47 -1.39 -1.04 -8.13
C ILE A 47 -2.85 -0.65 -8.34
N LEU A 48 -3.08 0.59 -8.80
CA LEU A 48 -4.40 1.15 -8.99
C LEU A 48 -4.81 1.07 -10.45
N GLN A 49 -6.11 0.94 -10.71
CA GLN A 49 -6.72 1.18 -12.02
C GLN A 49 -7.59 2.43 -11.94
N VAL A 50 -7.16 3.51 -12.61
CA VAL A 50 -7.84 4.81 -12.62
C VAL A 50 -7.99 5.28 -14.05
N GLU A 51 -9.21 5.59 -14.49
CA GLU A 51 -9.50 6.08 -15.85
C GLU A 51 -8.90 5.20 -16.97
N GLY A 52 -8.92 3.87 -16.78
CA GLY A 52 -8.37 2.91 -17.74
C GLY A 52 -6.84 2.83 -17.77
N ARG A 53 -6.16 3.47 -16.82
CA ARG A 53 -4.71 3.45 -16.67
C ARG A 53 -4.30 2.71 -15.41
N GLN A 54 -3.29 1.85 -15.54
CA GLN A 54 -2.65 1.22 -14.41
C GLN A 54 -1.58 2.15 -13.82
N ILE A 55 -1.61 2.34 -12.50
CA ILE A 55 -0.65 3.17 -11.76
C ILE A 55 0.00 2.29 -10.69
N LEU A 56 1.31 2.09 -10.78
CA LEU A 56 2.11 1.37 -9.77
C LEU A 56 2.78 2.38 -8.84
N LEU A 57 2.55 2.23 -7.53
CA LEU A 57 3.13 3.06 -6.48
C LEU A 57 3.82 2.19 -5.43
N TYR A 58 4.89 2.70 -4.86
CA TYR A 58 5.68 2.07 -3.79
C TYR A 58 5.34 2.72 -2.45
N THR A 59 5.41 1.94 -1.37
CA THR A 59 5.19 2.45 -0.02
C THR A 59 6.16 3.59 0.32
N GLU A 60 5.62 4.64 0.95
CA GLU A 60 6.34 5.81 1.42
C GLU A 60 6.16 5.95 2.94
N PRO A 61 7.17 6.50 3.66
CA PRO A 61 6.99 6.86 5.06
C PRO A 61 5.82 7.82 5.25
N ALA A 62 4.96 7.54 6.23
CA ALA A 62 3.82 8.37 6.59
C ALA A 62 3.64 8.46 8.10
N ALA A 63 3.15 9.60 8.57
CA ALA A 63 2.86 9.80 9.99
C ALA A 63 1.68 8.93 10.47
N SER A 64 0.70 8.68 9.61
CA SER A 64 -0.42 7.77 9.89
C SER A 64 -0.97 7.16 8.61
N GLY A 65 -1.53 5.96 8.71
CA GLY A 65 -2.05 5.25 7.55
C GLY A 65 -0.94 4.70 6.65
N ALA A 66 -1.32 4.18 5.48
CA ALA A 66 -0.38 3.69 4.49
C ALA A 66 -0.38 4.60 3.27
N ARG A 67 0.79 5.09 2.90
CA ARG A 67 0.99 6.05 1.81
C ARG A 67 1.88 5.40 0.75
N TYR A 68 1.54 5.63 -0.51
CA TYR A 68 2.24 5.08 -1.65
C TYR A 68 2.48 6.17 -2.69
N GLY A 69 3.67 6.20 -3.27
CA GLY A 69 4.04 7.14 -4.32
C GLY A 69 5.06 6.53 -5.29
N TRP A 70 5.30 7.23 -6.40
CA TRP A 70 6.40 6.86 -7.28
C TRP A 70 7.70 7.40 -6.69
N PRO A 71 8.78 6.60 -6.58
CA PRO A 71 10.03 7.01 -5.95
C PRO A 71 10.83 7.99 -6.85
N SER A 72 10.29 9.20 -7.03
CA SER A 72 10.92 10.33 -7.72
C SER A 72 10.69 11.64 -6.99
N ASP A 73 11.52 12.62 -7.31
CA ASP A 73 11.34 14.03 -6.96
C ASP A 73 10.38 14.77 -7.90
N GLY A 74 10.13 14.24 -9.10
CA GLY A 74 9.18 14.76 -10.08
C GLY A 74 7.70 14.61 -9.68
N SER A 75 6.82 15.13 -10.52
CA SER A 75 5.38 15.06 -10.31
C SER A 75 4.84 13.64 -10.50
N ASN A 76 4.01 13.17 -9.58
CA ASN A 76 3.51 11.82 -9.57
C ASN A 76 2.16 11.69 -8.84
N TYR A 77 1.49 10.56 -9.04
CA TYR A 77 0.35 10.18 -8.22
C TYR A 77 0.79 9.70 -6.84
N VAL A 78 -0.04 9.99 -5.85
CA VAL A 78 0.11 9.50 -4.48
C VAL A 78 -1.20 8.87 -4.05
N TRP A 79 -1.13 7.67 -3.49
CA TRP A 79 -2.27 6.98 -2.90
C TRP A 79 -2.08 6.91 -1.39
N TRP A 80 -3.03 7.45 -0.62
CA TRP A 80 -2.93 7.47 0.85
C TRP A 80 -4.21 6.93 1.48
N THR A 81 -4.05 5.89 2.30
CA THR A 81 -5.12 5.17 2.97
C THR A 81 -5.07 5.36 4.49
N LYS A 82 -6.23 5.32 5.14
CA LYS A 82 -6.36 5.30 6.61
C LYS A 82 -7.65 4.62 7.02
N GLY A 83 -7.54 3.40 7.57
CA GLY A 83 -8.71 2.54 7.78
C GLY A 83 -9.37 2.26 6.43
N ASP A 84 -10.68 2.45 6.35
CA ASP A 84 -11.44 2.24 5.11
C ASP A 84 -11.39 3.44 4.15
N ALA A 85 -10.86 4.59 4.59
CA ALA A 85 -10.76 5.78 3.75
C ALA A 85 -9.48 5.75 2.89
N ALA A 86 -9.56 6.32 1.69
CA ALA A 86 -8.40 6.56 0.85
C ALA A 86 -8.54 7.82 0.00
N THR A 87 -7.42 8.44 -0.36
CA THR A 87 -7.39 9.60 -1.25
C THR A 87 -6.30 9.41 -2.30
N LEU A 88 -6.65 9.64 -3.57
CA LEU A 88 -5.70 9.78 -4.66
C LEU A 88 -5.33 11.26 -4.79
N TYR A 89 -4.05 11.57 -4.71
CA TYR A 89 -3.50 12.90 -4.93
C TYR A 89 -2.68 12.96 -6.21
N TRP A 90 -2.61 14.15 -6.80
CA TRP A 90 -1.51 14.54 -7.68
C TRP A 90 -0.50 15.37 -6.87
N LYS A 91 0.74 14.90 -6.83
CA LYS A 91 1.89 15.64 -6.30
C LYS A 91 2.56 16.38 -7.45
N ASP A 92 2.66 17.70 -7.32
CA ASP A 92 3.50 18.52 -8.19
C ASP A 92 4.92 18.55 -7.61
N GLY A 93 5.87 17.88 -8.28
CA GLY A 93 7.26 17.80 -7.81
C GLY A 93 8.00 19.13 -7.87
N ALA A 94 7.63 20.02 -8.79
CA ALA A 94 8.28 21.33 -8.92
C ALA A 94 7.76 22.32 -7.87
N ALA A 95 6.45 22.30 -7.61
CA ALA A 95 5.82 23.18 -6.62
C ALA A 95 5.88 22.61 -5.20
N GLY A 96 6.11 21.30 -5.03
CA GLY A 96 6.08 20.63 -3.73
C GLY A 96 4.69 20.60 -3.09
N THR A 97 3.62 20.60 -3.91
CA THR A 97 2.22 20.66 -3.45
C THR A 97 1.47 19.40 -3.83
N GLU A 98 0.42 19.07 -3.08
CA GLU A 98 -0.45 17.93 -3.35
C GLU A 98 -1.90 18.39 -3.49
N THR A 99 -2.56 17.94 -4.55
CA THR A 99 -3.98 18.22 -4.80
C THR A 99 -4.75 16.92 -4.77
N ALA A 100 -5.80 16.84 -3.95
CA ALA A 100 -6.68 15.69 -3.92
C ALA A 100 -7.49 15.60 -5.22
N LEU A 101 -7.47 14.42 -5.86
CA LEU A 101 -8.19 14.13 -7.10
C LEU A 101 -9.45 13.30 -6.86
N LEU A 102 -9.35 12.33 -5.94
CA LEU A 102 -10.44 11.43 -5.55
C LEU A 102 -10.38 11.20 -4.04
N SER A 103 -11.50 11.36 -3.34
CA SER A 103 -11.69 10.81 -2.00
C SER A 103 -12.56 9.56 -2.10
N CYS A 104 -12.21 8.54 -1.32
CA CYS A 104 -12.70 7.18 -1.50
C CYS A 104 -12.94 6.46 -0.18
N MET A 105 -13.84 5.49 -0.24
CA MET A 105 -14.14 4.55 0.85
C MET A 105 -14.07 3.11 0.32
N ALA A 106 -13.49 2.22 1.11
CA ALA A 106 -13.55 0.78 0.84
C ALA A 106 -15.02 0.31 0.93
N GLY A 107 -15.44 -0.48 -0.04
CA GLY A 107 -16.75 -1.12 -0.09
C GLY A 107 -16.73 -2.56 0.40
#